data_AF-A0A0B1T7I0-F1
#
_entry.id   AF-A0A0B1T7I0-F1
#
_cell.length_a   1.000
_cell.length_b   1.000
_cell.length_c   1.000
_cell.angle_alpha   90.00
_cell.angle_beta   90.00
_cell.angle_gamma   90.00
#
_symmetry.space_group_name_H-M   'P 1'
#
loop_
_entity.id
_entity.type
_entity.pdbx_description
1 polymer ?
#
loop_
_entity_poly.entity_id
_entity_poly.type
_entity_poly.pdbx_seq_one_letter_code
_entity_poly.pdbx_strand_id
1 'polypeptide(L)'
;MPVSHSAGVITPLRIIFCITALIHCASSYRLNVPRVLLPFHPSIPVKFVLEVSQPSGGCFKWRSTRPDVVSVSPLDAKAGECSDKAEIQAIPKTVSGELSAVIFAEDSNSGTMLSCGVTVDQIARIRIKTTTKILFVDAAPARILLEALNSEGDTFSTLSEIPVEWELTHSGEGRPLRIVPFEQSTYEAPAEIVALEKKKKKVVPMPSSAYYLKVDAEDICSLDKMTSTIRALARGRTDIHLYSQSELFAYFV
;
A
#
# COMPACT_ATOMS: atom_id res chain seq x y z
N MET A 1 -48.36 36.92 48.54
CA MET A 1 -47.23 37.47 47.75
C MET A 1 -46.27 38.09 48.75
N PRO A 2 -45.02 37.59 48.88
CA PRO A 2 -43.99 37.73 47.87
C PRO A 2 -43.29 36.41 47.50
N VAL A 3 -42.74 36.33 46.29
CA VAL A 3 -41.90 35.22 45.82
C VAL A 3 -40.45 35.56 46.18
N SER A 4 -39.84 34.81 47.09
CA SER A 4 -38.42 34.97 47.40
C SER A 4 -37.58 34.32 46.32
N HIS A 5 -36.95 35.13 45.47
CA HIS A 5 -35.88 34.64 44.60
C HIS A 5 -34.62 34.39 45.44
N SER A 6 -34.34 33.11 45.69
CA SER A 6 -33.05 32.65 46.20
C SER A 6 -31.99 32.89 45.12
N ALA A 7 -31.24 34.00 45.24
CA ALA A 7 -30.04 34.22 44.44
C ALA A 7 -28.99 33.18 44.85
N GLY A 8 -28.82 32.15 44.01
CA GLY A 8 -27.80 31.11 44.20
C GLY A 8 -26.41 31.73 44.17
N VAL A 9 -25.71 31.73 45.31
CA VAL A 9 -24.33 32.18 45.41
C VAL A 9 -23.44 31.17 44.70
N ILE A 10 -22.93 31.54 43.52
CA ILE A 10 -21.99 30.72 42.75
C ILE A 10 -20.64 30.76 43.49
N THR A 11 -20.29 29.66 44.15
CA THR A 11 -19.03 29.53 44.90
C THR A 11 -17.82 29.71 43.97
N PRO A 12 -16.76 30.43 44.38
CA PRO A 12 -15.58 30.71 43.54
C PRO A 12 -14.89 29.43 43.08
N LEU A 13 -14.99 28.34 43.86
CA LEU A 13 -14.47 27.02 43.51
C LEU A 13 -15.13 26.42 42.25
N ARG A 14 -16.43 26.70 42.01
CA ARG A 14 -17.15 26.27 40.80
C ARG A 14 -16.79 27.11 39.57
N ILE A 15 -16.49 28.40 39.76
CA ILE A 15 -16.00 29.28 38.69
C ILE A 15 -14.58 28.86 38.28
N ILE A 16 -13.71 28.59 39.26
CA ILE A 16 -12.35 28.09 39.01
C ILE A 16 -12.39 26.74 38.31
N PHE A 17 -13.27 25.81 38.73
CA PHE A 17 -13.45 24.51 38.07
C PHE A 17 -13.95 24.64 36.61
N CYS A 18 -14.90 25.55 36.34
CA CYS A 18 -15.35 25.84 34.98
C CYS A 18 -14.27 26.50 34.12
N ILE A 19 -13.45 27.40 34.69
CA ILE A 19 -12.33 28.04 33.98
C ILE A 19 -11.22 27.03 33.69
N THR A 20 -10.90 26.11 34.62
CA THR A 20 -9.93 25.03 34.37
C THR A 20 -10.45 24.00 33.36
N ALA A 21 -11.77 23.74 33.31
CA ALA A 21 -12.38 22.87 32.30
C ALA A 21 -12.42 23.51 30.90
N LEU A 22 -12.48 24.85 30.80
CA LEU A 22 -12.36 25.60 29.54
C LEU A 22 -10.91 25.69 29.02
N ILE A 23 -9.90 25.44 29.86
CA ILE A 23 -8.48 25.68 29.55
C ILE A 23 -7.73 24.45 28.99
N HIS A 24 -8.33 23.26 28.85
CA HIS A 24 -7.59 22.07 28.38
C HIS A 24 -8.28 21.22 27.30
N CYS A 25 -8.85 21.87 26.28
CA CYS A 25 -8.96 21.26 24.94
C CYS A 25 -7.82 21.79 24.04
N ALA A 26 -6.56 21.48 24.38
CA ALA A 26 -5.46 21.69 23.44
C ALA A 26 -5.50 20.55 22.41
N SER A 27 -6.13 20.76 21.26
CA SER A 27 -6.03 19.81 20.15
C SER A 27 -4.64 19.93 19.54
N SER A 28 -3.81 18.91 19.72
CA SER A 28 -2.48 18.80 19.12
C SER A 28 -2.56 17.95 17.86
N TYR A 29 -1.99 18.44 16.76
CA TYR A 29 -1.87 17.69 15.52
C TYR A 29 -1.30 16.28 15.71
N ARG A 30 -1.81 15.30 14.95
CA ARG A 30 -1.42 13.90 15.01
C ARG A 30 -1.24 13.33 13.60
N LEU A 31 -0.15 12.63 13.36
CA LEU A 31 -0.03 11.80 12.16
C LEU A 31 -0.91 10.55 12.29
N ASN A 32 -1.46 10.10 11.16
CA ASN A 32 -2.23 8.86 11.06
C ASN A 32 -1.45 7.60 11.50
N VAL A 33 -0.11 7.62 11.41
CA VAL A 33 0.76 6.53 11.84
C VAL A 33 2.09 7.05 12.41
N PRO A 34 2.69 6.37 13.41
CA PRO A 34 4.02 6.72 13.93
C PRO A 34 5.16 6.09 13.12
N ARG A 35 4.90 4.94 12.45
CA ARG A 35 5.86 4.19 11.66
C ARG A 35 5.20 3.59 10.42
N VAL A 36 5.96 3.51 9.33
CA VAL A 36 5.58 2.87 8.07
C VAL A 36 6.67 1.89 7.64
N LEU A 37 6.26 0.69 7.22
CA LEU A 37 7.14 -0.30 6.59
C LEU A 37 6.70 -0.45 5.12
N LEU A 38 7.54 0.02 4.20
CA LEU A 38 7.31 -0.04 2.75
C LEU A 38 8.10 -1.20 2.12
N PRO A 39 7.50 -1.98 1.21
CA PRO A 39 8.23 -2.99 0.48
C PRO A 39 9.10 -2.34 -0.60
N PHE A 40 10.34 -2.82 -0.71
CA PHE A 40 11.17 -2.58 -1.89
C PHE A 40 10.58 -3.34 -3.09
N HIS A 41 10.50 -2.66 -4.24
CA HIS A 41 10.17 -3.30 -5.50
C HIS A 41 10.97 -2.64 -6.64
N PRO A 42 11.62 -3.43 -7.52
CA PRO A 42 12.59 -2.92 -8.50
C PRO A 42 11.99 -1.94 -9.52
N SER A 43 10.71 -2.11 -9.86
CA SER A 43 10.05 -1.30 -10.90
C SER A 43 8.80 -0.56 -10.42
N ILE A 44 8.39 -0.75 -9.17
CA ILE A 44 7.12 -0.22 -8.66
C ILE A 44 7.46 0.57 -7.40
N PRO A 45 7.47 1.89 -7.49
CA PRO A 45 7.80 2.72 -6.34
C PRO A 45 6.57 2.82 -5.44
N VAL A 46 6.48 1.92 -4.46
CA VAL A 46 5.33 1.77 -3.55
C VAL A 46 5.15 3.03 -2.72
N LYS A 47 3.89 3.47 -2.60
CA LYS A 47 3.48 4.73 -1.99
C LYS A 47 2.67 4.50 -0.72
N PHE A 48 2.70 5.47 0.19
CA PHE A 48 1.85 5.54 1.38
C PHE A 48 1.49 7.00 1.66
N VAL A 49 0.28 7.26 2.17
CA VAL A 49 -0.17 8.61 2.49
C VAL A 49 -0.06 8.88 3.99
N LEU A 50 0.75 9.87 4.33
CA LEU A 50 0.77 10.47 5.66
C LEU A 50 -0.27 11.59 5.69
N GLU A 51 -1.09 11.60 6.75
CA GLU A 51 -2.14 12.60 6.95
C GLU A 51 -2.07 13.10 8.39
N VAL A 52 -2.11 14.42 8.53
CA VAL A 52 -2.24 15.08 9.82
C VAL A 52 -3.74 15.20 10.15
N SER A 53 -4.08 14.74 11.35
CA SER A 53 -5.42 14.74 11.91
C SER A 53 -5.45 15.47 13.25
N GLN A 54 -6.63 15.98 13.61
CA GLN A 54 -6.98 16.54 14.92
C GLN A 54 -6.03 17.63 15.45
N PRO A 55 -6.28 18.93 15.18
CA PRO A 55 -7.34 19.42 14.29
C PRO A 55 -7.01 19.05 12.84
N SER A 56 -8.03 18.87 12.01
CA SER A 56 -7.86 18.74 10.55
C SER A 56 -7.34 20.05 9.96
N GLY A 57 -6.59 19.97 8.86
CA GLY A 57 -5.94 21.13 8.26
C GLY A 57 -4.57 21.43 8.86
N GLY A 58 -4.04 22.60 8.52
CA GLY A 58 -2.67 23.00 8.85
C GLY A 58 -1.80 23.07 7.60
N CYS A 59 -0.69 23.80 7.70
CA CYS A 59 0.19 24.10 6.58
C CYS A 59 1.53 23.42 6.82
N PHE A 60 1.56 22.10 6.64
CA PHE A 60 2.76 21.31 6.89
C PHE A 60 3.70 21.28 5.69
N LYS A 61 4.97 21.62 5.96
CA LYS A 61 6.08 21.38 5.05
C LYS A 61 6.68 20.02 5.37
N TRP A 62 6.85 19.20 4.34
CA TRP A 62 7.28 17.82 4.48
C TRP A 62 8.73 17.64 4.07
N ARG A 63 9.51 16.90 4.86
CA ARG A 63 10.93 16.65 4.58
C ARG A 63 11.34 15.24 4.97
N SER A 64 12.09 14.58 4.09
CA SER A 64 12.75 13.30 4.39
C SER A 64 14.19 13.53 4.87
N THR A 65 14.65 12.74 5.85
CA THR A 65 16.08 12.70 6.21
C THR A 65 16.94 11.98 5.18
N ARG A 66 16.34 11.10 4.36
CA ARG A 66 17.00 10.39 3.27
C ARG A 66 16.11 10.36 2.02
N PRO A 67 16.07 11.48 1.25
CA PRO A 67 15.27 11.57 0.02
C PRO A 67 15.66 10.55 -1.05
N ASP A 68 16.88 10.02 -0.99
CA ASP A 68 17.39 8.96 -1.87
C ASP A 68 16.84 7.56 -1.54
N VAL A 69 16.15 7.41 -0.42
CA VAL A 69 15.50 6.16 0.02
C VAL A 69 13.99 6.30 0.03
N VAL A 70 13.50 7.38 0.65
CA VAL A 70 12.07 7.70 0.72
C VAL A 70 11.89 9.13 0.28
N SER A 71 11.28 9.34 -0.88
CA SER A 71 10.83 10.66 -1.30
C SER A 71 9.52 11.02 -0.62
N VAL A 72 9.27 12.31 -0.47
CA VAL A 72 8.02 12.83 0.10
C VAL A 72 7.57 14.02 -0.73
N SER A 73 6.27 14.06 -1.05
CA SER A 73 5.64 15.17 -1.76
C SER A 73 4.29 15.51 -1.12
N PRO A 74 3.99 16.79 -0.85
CA PRO A 74 2.68 17.20 -0.36
C PRO A 74 1.61 16.84 -1.39
N LEU A 75 0.45 16.38 -0.91
CA LEU A 75 -0.72 16.10 -1.73
C LEU A 75 -1.64 17.32 -1.77
N ASP A 76 -2.41 17.45 -2.86
CA ASP A 76 -3.41 18.52 -3.03
C ASP A 76 -2.85 19.96 -2.91
N ALA A 77 -1.54 20.11 -3.11
CA ALA A 77 -0.82 21.39 -3.05
C ALA A 77 0.06 21.56 -4.30
N LYS A 78 0.33 22.81 -4.70
CA LYS A 78 1.30 23.04 -5.79
C LYS A 78 2.73 22.74 -5.32
N ALA A 79 3.63 22.54 -6.26
CA ALA A 79 5.04 22.30 -5.94
C ALA A 79 5.61 23.42 -5.05
N GLY A 80 6.10 23.06 -3.86
CA GLY A 80 6.64 23.99 -2.86
C GLY A 80 5.62 24.59 -1.89
N GLU A 81 4.33 24.28 -2.05
CA GLU A 81 3.29 24.62 -1.08
C GLU A 81 3.21 23.57 0.04
N CYS A 82 2.55 23.94 1.13
CA CYS A 82 2.32 23.06 2.27
C CYS A 82 1.00 22.31 2.13
N SER A 83 0.87 21.18 2.83
CA SER A 83 -0.37 20.41 2.88
C SER A 83 -0.45 19.65 4.19
N ASP A 84 -1.65 19.36 4.69
CA ASP A 84 -1.86 18.44 5.81
C ASP A 84 -1.74 16.97 5.39
N LYS A 85 -1.54 16.70 4.10
CA LYS A 85 -1.29 15.37 3.54
C LYS A 85 0.00 15.33 2.72
N ALA A 86 0.70 14.22 2.77
CA ALA A 86 1.81 13.95 1.88
C ALA A 86 1.87 12.48 1.47
N GLU A 87 2.26 12.25 0.22
CA GLU A 87 2.60 10.93 -0.29
C GLU A 87 4.09 10.71 -0.06
N ILE A 88 4.42 9.60 0.58
CA ILE A 88 5.78 9.08 0.68
C ILE A 88 5.94 7.92 -0.29
N GLN A 89 7.11 7.82 -0.91
CA GLN A 89 7.38 6.83 -1.93
C GLN A 89 8.76 6.19 -1.73
N ALA A 90 8.81 4.86 -1.76
CA ALA A 90 10.07 4.13 -1.75
C ALA A 90 10.80 4.32 -3.08
N ILE A 91 12.06 4.76 -3.02
CA ILE A 91 12.92 4.91 -4.20
C ILE A 91 13.57 3.56 -4.51
N PRO A 92 13.44 3.03 -5.75
CA PRO A 92 14.14 1.82 -6.13
C PRO A 92 15.65 2.05 -6.05
N LYS A 93 16.31 1.37 -5.12
CA LYS A 93 17.76 1.38 -4.95
C LYS A 93 18.26 -0.06 -4.93
N THR A 94 19.30 -0.37 -5.69
CA THR A 94 19.98 -1.67 -5.66
C THR A 94 20.79 -1.80 -4.38
N VAL A 95 20.11 -2.04 -3.25
CA VAL A 95 20.74 -2.25 -1.95
C VAL A 95 20.29 -3.57 -1.38
N SER A 96 21.25 -4.37 -0.91
CA SER A 96 20.98 -5.55 -0.08
C SER A 96 20.75 -5.09 1.36
N GLY A 97 19.50 -5.10 1.81
CA GLY A 97 19.14 -4.90 3.22
C GLY A 97 18.15 -3.76 3.49
N GLU A 98 17.80 -3.64 4.77
CA GLU A 98 16.84 -2.67 5.28
C GLU A 98 17.37 -1.24 5.19
N LEU A 99 16.50 -0.30 4.80
CA LEU A 99 16.79 1.12 4.73
C LEU A 99 15.77 1.93 5.55
N SER A 100 16.23 2.61 6.60
CA SER A 100 15.39 3.48 7.45
C SER A 100 15.57 5.00 7.23
N ALA A 101 14.48 5.75 7.14
CA ALA A 101 14.42 7.21 7.02
C ALA A 101 13.42 7.79 8.05
N VAL A 102 13.46 9.10 8.28
CA VAL A 102 12.47 9.81 9.09
C VAL A 102 11.85 10.91 8.23
N ILE A 103 10.52 10.95 8.21
CA ILE A 103 9.76 12.00 7.56
C ILE A 103 9.31 13.00 8.63
N PHE A 104 9.61 14.27 8.41
CA PHE A 104 9.17 15.37 9.25
C PHE A 104 8.06 16.15 8.57
N ALA A 105 7.08 16.58 9.38
CA ALA A 105 6.04 17.52 8.99
C ALA A 105 6.10 18.71 9.93
N GLU A 106 6.35 19.90 9.41
CA GLU A 106 6.46 21.14 10.19
C GLU A 106 5.34 22.11 9.78
N ASP A 107 4.45 22.44 10.70
CA ASP A 107 3.40 23.42 10.46
C ASP A 107 4.00 24.84 10.42
N SER A 108 3.80 25.54 9.31
CA SER A 108 4.41 26.85 9.06
C SER A 108 3.90 27.96 9.99
N ASN A 109 2.74 27.77 10.64
CA ASN A 109 2.12 28.79 11.47
C ASN A 109 2.50 28.64 12.94
N SER A 110 2.45 27.42 13.45
CA SER A 110 2.70 27.10 14.86
C SER A 110 4.13 26.64 15.15
N GLY A 111 4.90 26.24 14.13
CA GLY A 111 6.19 25.58 14.31
C GLY A 111 6.06 24.15 14.87
N THR A 112 4.84 23.60 14.91
CA THR A 112 4.62 22.23 15.38
C THR A 112 5.33 21.25 14.47
N MET A 113 6.17 20.39 15.06
CA MET A 113 6.92 19.39 14.32
C MET A 113 6.44 17.99 14.68
N LEU A 114 6.04 17.23 13.66
CA LEU A 114 5.66 15.82 13.75
C LEU A 114 6.69 14.97 13.00
N SER A 115 6.80 13.70 13.37
CA SER A 115 7.69 12.77 12.69
C SER A 115 7.08 11.37 12.53
N CYS A 116 7.45 10.71 11.43
CA CYS A 116 7.14 9.31 11.16
C CYS A 116 8.43 8.58 10.76
N GLY A 117 8.71 7.46 11.41
CA GLY A 117 9.77 6.55 10.98
C GLY A 117 9.33 5.76 9.76
N VAL A 118 10.15 5.69 8.71
CA VAL A 118 9.85 4.92 7.50
C VAL A 118 10.98 3.94 7.25
N THR A 119 10.63 2.67 7.15
CA THR A 119 11.55 1.58 6.84
C THR A 119 11.20 1.02 5.47
N VAL A 120 12.20 0.80 4.61
CA VAL A 120 12.07 0.13 3.31
C VAL A 120 12.81 -1.19 3.38
N ASP A 121 12.12 -2.30 3.13
CA ASP A 121 12.65 -3.65 3.27
C ASP A 121 12.10 -4.62 2.22
N GLN A 122 12.70 -5.80 2.07
CA GLN A 122 12.31 -6.82 1.12
C GLN A 122 11.18 -7.71 1.64
N ILE A 123 10.27 -8.09 0.74
CA ILE A 123 9.26 -9.10 1.02
C ILE A 123 9.93 -10.46 1.12
N ALA A 124 9.87 -11.08 2.30
CA ALA A 124 10.36 -12.44 2.53
C ALA A 124 9.23 -13.48 2.42
N ARG A 125 8.00 -13.12 2.83
CA ARG A 125 6.86 -14.05 2.82
C ARG A 125 5.57 -13.33 2.47
N ILE A 126 4.70 -13.98 1.70
CA ILE A 126 3.33 -13.53 1.45
C ILE A 126 2.37 -14.51 2.13
N ARG A 127 1.31 -14.00 2.76
CA ARG A 127 0.24 -14.81 3.35
C ARG A 127 -1.14 -14.27 2.98
N ILE A 128 -2.10 -15.18 2.90
CA ILE A 128 -3.50 -14.83 2.73
C ILE A 128 -4.12 -14.60 4.11
N LYS A 129 -4.75 -13.44 4.30
CA LYS A 129 -5.60 -13.11 5.43
C LYS A 129 -7.05 -13.10 4.99
N THR A 130 -7.86 -13.92 5.65
CA THR A 130 -9.31 -14.02 5.41
C THR A 130 -10.02 -14.17 6.75
N THR A 131 -11.26 -13.73 6.82
CA THR A 131 -12.14 -13.95 7.98
C THR A 131 -12.86 -15.29 7.91
N THR A 132 -12.98 -15.89 6.71
CA THR A 132 -13.64 -17.19 6.53
C THR A 132 -12.82 -18.11 5.64
N LYS A 133 -12.78 -19.39 6.03
CA LYS A 133 -12.14 -20.49 5.29
C LYS A 133 -13.16 -21.38 4.58
N ILE A 134 -14.45 -21.20 4.89
CA ILE A 134 -15.54 -22.01 4.35
C ILE A 134 -16.55 -21.05 3.72
N LEU A 135 -16.85 -21.26 2.44
CA LEU A 135 -17.83 -20.48 1.69
C LEU A 135 -19.09 -21.32 1.51
N PHE A 136 -20.24 -20.71 1.76
CA PHE A 136 -21.54 -21.32 1.51
C PHE A 136 -22.13 -20.72 0.23
N VAL A 137 -22.86 -21.56 -0.52
CA VAL A 137 -23.61 -21.11 -1.70
C VAL A 137 -24.66 -20.10 -1.23
N ASP A 138 -24.86 -19.03 -2.00
CA ASP A 138 -25.77 -17.90 -1.71
C ASP A 138 -25.45 -17.06 -0.44
N ALA A 139 -24.28 -17.26 0.17
CA ALA A 139 -23.78 -16.39 1.23
C ALA A 139 -23.06 -15.15 0.66
N ALA A 140 -22.88 -14.13 1.51
CA ALA A 140 -22.10 -12.96 1.17
C ALA A 140 -20.65 -13.34 0.76
N PRO A 141 -20.06 -12.69 -0.26
CA PRO A 141 -18.68 -12.93 -0.66
C PRO A 141 -17.69 -12.73 0.48
N ALA A 142 -16.67 -13.59 0.54
CA ALA A 142 -15.58 -13.45 1.51
C ALA A 142 -14.52 -12.47 0.99
N ARG A 143 -14.07 -11.57 1.88
CA ARG A 143 -12.92 -10.71 1.60
C ARG A 143 -11.62 -11.47 1.84
N ILE A 144 -10.80 -11.56 0.79
CA ILE A 144 -9.46 -12.13 0.83
C ILE A 144 -8.45 -10.98 0.71
N LEU A 145 -7.51 -10.92 1.65
CA LEU A 145 -6.43 -9.93 1.69
C LEU A 145 -5.08 -10.61 1.60
N LEU A 146 -4.13 -9.95 0.96
CA LEU A 146 -2.73 -10.34 1.02
C LEU A 146 -2.00 -9.50 2.04
N GLU A 147 -1.23 -10.17 2.88
CA GLU A 147 -0.23 -9.54 3.73
C GLU A 147 1.13 -10.03 3.29
N ALA A 148 2.07 -9.11 3.12
CA ALA A 148 3.47 -9.47 2.98
C ALA A 148 4.19 -9.21 4.30
N LEU A 149 5.23 -10.01 4.56
CA LEU A 149 6.08 -9.90 5.72
C LEU A 149 7.54 -9.84 5.32
N ASN A 150 8.34 -9.10 6.09
CA ASN A 150 9.79 -9.10 5.95
C ASN A 150 10.41 -10.33 6.64
N SER A 151 11.74 -10.40 6.64
CA SER A 151 12.48 -11.52 7.22
C SER A 151 12.34 -11.64 8.75
N GLU A 152 12.02 -10.53 9.43
CA GLU A 152 11.79 -10.47 10.87
C GLU A 152 10.35 -10.86 11.26
N GLY A 153 9.44 -10.93 10.28
CA GLY A 153 8.03 -11.26 10.49
C GLY A 153 7.12 -10.04 10.68
N ASP A 154 7.63 -8.82 10.45
CA ASP A 154 6.83 -7.61 10.45
C ASP A 154 5.98 -7.50 9.19
N THR A 155 4.77 -6.98 9.33
CA THR A 155 3.82 -6.84 8.21
C THR A 155 4.01 -5.49 7.52
N PHE A 156 4.15 -5.50 6.20
CA PHE A 156 4.25 -4.26 5.41
C PHE A 156 2.98 -3.43 5.56
N SER A 157 3.15 -2.11 5.75
CA SER A 157 2.06 -1.17 5.96
C SER A 157 1.15 -1.05 4.73
N THR A 158 1.70 -1.30 3.54
CA THR A 158 0.97 -1.33 2.28
C THR A 158 1.72 -2.16 1.24
N LEU A 159 0.97 -2.86 0.38
CA LEU A 159 1.49 -3.44 -0.86
C LEU A 159 1.15 -2.54 -2.07
N SER A 160 0.30 -1.54 -1.84
CA SER A 160 -0.21 -0.53 -2.77
C SER A 160 -0.36 -1.06 -4.20
N GLU A 161 0.61 -0.74 -5.07
CA GLU A 161 0.53 -0.98 -6.51
C GLU A 161 1.24 -2.25 -6.98
N ILE A 162 1.71 -3.12 -6.07
CA ILE A 162 2.31 -4.39 -6.45
C ILE A 162 1.19 -5.29 -7.01
N PRO A 163 1.21 -5.63 -8.31
CA PRO A 163 0.19 -6.48 -8.90
C PRO A 163 0.35 -7.90 -8.36
N VAL A 164 -0.78 -8.54 -8.10
CA VAL A 164 -0.81 -9.95 -7.72
C VAL A 164 -1.73 -10.70 -8.67
N GLU A 165 -1.20 -11.79 -9.22
CA GLU A 165 -1.96 -12.72 -10.02
C GLU A 165 -2.64 -13.74 -9.11
N TRP A 166 -3.92 -13.98 -9.37
CA TRP A 166 -4.74 -14.91 -8.61
C TRP A 166 -5.17 -16.05 -9.52
N GLU A 167 -4.84 -17.27 -9.13
CA GLU A 167 -5.31 -18.48 -9.80
C GLU A 167 -6.20 -19.28 -8.83
N LEU A 168 -7.37 -19.70 -9.29
CA LEU A 168 -8.19 -20.66 -8.55
C LEU A 168 -8.05 -22.05 -9.15
N THR A 169 -7.46 -22.94 -8.37
CA THR A 169 -7.43 -24.37 -8.68
C THR A 169 -8.59 -25.08 -7.97
N HIS A 170 -9.37 -25.86 -8.71
CA HIS A 170 -10.48 -26.65 -8.18
C HIS A 170 -10.22 -28.13 -8.40
N SER A 171 -10.38 -28.95 -7.36
CA SER A 171 -10.04 -30.38 -7.37
C SER A 171 -11.25 -31.32 -7.21
N GLY A 172 -12.48 -30.80 -7.17
CA GLY A 172 -13.71 -31.60 -6.98
C GLY A 172 -14.68 -31.55 -8.16
N GLU A 173 -15.78 -32.33 -8.09
CA GLU A 173 -16.82 -32.38 -9.16
C GLU A 173 -17.88 -31.24 -9.06
N GLY A 174 -17.56 -30.12 -8.42
CA GLY A 174 -18.46 -28.96 -8.27
C GLY A 174 -18.28 -27.87 -9.34
N ARG A 175 -19.23 -26.92 -9.40
CA ARG A 175 -19.05 -25.68 -10.19
C ARG A 175 -17.84 -24.89 -9.66
N PRO A 176 -16.94 -24.39 -10.52
CA PRO A 176 -15.77 -23.66 -10.07
C PRO A 176 -16.17 -22.33 -9.43
N LEU A 177 -15.47 -21.98 -8.35
CA LEU A 177 -15.53 -20.63 -7.78
C LEU A 177 -14.98 -19.63 -8.81
N ARG A 178 -15.58 -18.44 -8.88
CA ARG A 178 -15.11 -17.34 -9.74
C ARG A 178 -14.64 -16.17 -8.88
N ILE A 179 -13.56 -15.52 -9.30
CA ILE A 179 -13.14 -14.22 -8.75
C ILE A 179 -14.07 -13.16 -9.33
N VAL A 180 -14.57 -12.28 -8.46
CA VAL A 180 -15.36 -11.12 -8.88
C VAL A 180 -14.52 -9.87 -8.62
N PRO A 181 -14.23 -9.05 -9.66
CA PRO A 181 -13.58 -7.74 -9.48
C PRO A 181 -14.41 -6.83 -8.57
N PHE A 182 -13.76 -5.90 -7.88
CA PHE A 182 -14.48 -4.96 -7.00
C PHE A 182 -15.45 -4.08 -7.78
N GLU A 183 -15.10 -3.65 -9.00
CA GLU A 183 -15.99 -2.96 -9.95
C GLU A 183 -17.33 -3.69 -10.20
N GLN A 184 -17.38 -5.02 -10.02
CA GLN A 184 -18.57 -5.85 -10.22
C GLN A 184 -19.23 -6.28 -8.91
N SER A 185 -18.71 -5.81 -7.77
CA SER A 185 -19.21 -6.11 -6.44
C SER A 185 -20.12 -5.00 -5.91
N THR A 186 -20.96 -5.31 -4.94
CA THR A 186 -21.75 -4.31 -4.20
C THR A 186 -20.97 -3.69 -3.03
N TYR A 187 -19.65 -3.93 -2.94
CA TYR A 187 -18.81 -3.52 -1.82
C TYR A 187 -17.81 -2.45 -2.23
N GLU A 188 -17.48 -1.55 -1.30
CA GLU A 188 -16.51 -0.49 -1.53
C GLU A 188 -15.07 -1.04 -1.53
N ALA A 189 -14.28 -0.62 -2.52
CA ALA A 189 -12.88 -0.98 -2.65
C ALA A 189 -11.98 0.16 -2.13
N PRO A 190 -10.84 -0.16 -1.49
CA PRO A 190 -9.81 0.83 -1.22
C PRO A 190 -9.33 1.52 -2.51
N ALA A 191 -8.95 2.79 -2.41
CA ALA A 191 -8.58 3.62 -3.56
C ALA A 191 -7.43 3.01 -4.39
N GLU A 192 -6.50 2.32 -3.75
CA GLU A 192 -5.37 1.65 -4.39
C GLU A 192 -5.84 0.47 -5.26
N ILE A 193 -6.85 -0.27 -4.81
CA ILE A 193 -7.45 -1.38 -5.57
C ILE A 193 -8.20 -0.86 -6.79
N VAL A 194 -8.95 0.24 -6.63
CA VAL A 194 -9.61 0.93 -7.75
C VAL A 194 -8.58 1.39 -8.78
N ALA A 195 -7.44 1.94 -8.33
CA ALA A 195 -6.36 2.35 -9.23
C ALA A 195 -5.73 1.16 -9.97
N LEU A 196 -5.58 0.00 -9.31
CA LEU A 196 -5.07 -1.22 -9.93
C LEU A 196 -6.04 -1.80 -10.96
N GLU A 197 -7.34 -1.88 -10.65
CA GLU A 197 -8.37 -2.36 -11.60
C GLU A 197 -8.47 -1.43 -12.82
N LYS A 198 -8.48 -0.11 -12.60
CA LYS A 198 -8.52 0.91 -13.65
C LYS A 198 -7.28 0.89 -14.55
N LYS A 199 -6.10 0.59 -13.99
CA LYS A 199 -4.83 0.53 -14.73
C LYS A 199 -4.77 -0.64 -15.73
N LYS A 200 -5.74 -1.58 -15.75
CA LYS A 200 -5.85 -2.72 -16.69
C LYS A 200 -4.51 -3.13 -17.27
N LYS A 201 -3.60 -3.69 -16.46
CA LYS A 201 -2.34 -4.24 -16.98
C LYS A 201 -2.71 -5.31 -18.00
N LYS A 202 -2.41 -5.02 -19.27
CA LYS A 202 -2.77 -5.83 -20.43
C LYS A 202 -2.21 -7.23 -20.22
N VAL A 203 -3.10 -8.22 -20.20
CA VAL A 203 -2.73 -9.59 -20.54
C VAL A 203 -2.05 -9.51 -21.91
N VAL A 204 -0.81 -9.98 -21.99
CA VAL A 204 -0.18 -10.22 -23.29
C VAL A 204 -0.75 -11.56 -23.76
N PRO A 205 -1.70 -11.59 -24.71
CA PRO A 205 -2.15 -12.86 -25.24
C PRO A 205 -0.96 -13.52 -25.91
N MET A 206 -0.72 -14.78 -25.54
CA MET A 206 0.32 -15.60 -26.14
C MET A 206 -0.33 -16.55 -27.16
N PRO A 207 0.27 -16.74 -28.34
CA PRO A 207 1.52 -16.14 -28.83
C PRO A 207 1.41 -14.63 -29.09
N SER A 208 2.50 -13.90 -28.81
CA SER A 208 2.59 -12.45 -29.01
C SER A 208 3.56 -12.11 -30.14
N SER A 209 3.25 -11.06 -30.91
CA SER A 209 4.19 -10.51 -31.92
C SER A 209 5.30 -9.65 -31.32
N ALA A 210 5.21 -9.29 -30.02
CA ALA A 210 6.20 -8.43 -29.36
C ALA A 210 7.05 -9.18 -28.33
N TYR A 211 6.62 -10.38 -27.91
CA TYR A 211 7.27 -11.15 -26.86
C TYR A 211 7.27 -12.65 -27.18
N TYR A 212 8.29 -13.38 -26.72
CA TYR A 212 8.40 -14.82 -26.89
C TYR A 212 8.90 -15.50 -25.62
N LEU A 213 8.53 -16.75 -25.43
CA LEU A 213 9.00 -17.57 -24.31
C LEU A 213 10.26 -18.34 -24.71
N LYS A 214 11.11 -18.63 -23.72
CA LYS A 214 12.26 -19.54 -23.83
C LYS A 214 12.33 -20.40 -22.57
N VAL A 215 12.73 -21.66 -22.73
CA VAL A 215 12.96 -22.59 -21.62
C VAL A 215 14.45 -22.89 -21.52
N ASP A 216 14.97 -23.04 -20.30
CA ASP A 216 16.40 -23.28 -20.09
C ASP A 216 16.80 -24.74 -20.30
N ALA A 217 15.96 -25.68 -19.88
CA ALA A 217 16.22 -27.12 -19.99
C ALA A 217 15.23 -27.80 -20.96
N GLU A 218 15.62 -27.85 -22.24
CA GLU A 218 14.83 -28.44 -23.34
C GLU A 218 14.66 -29.98 -23.24
N ASP A 219 15.49 -30.63 -22.42
CA ASP A 219 15.40 -32.05 -22.08
C ASP A 219 14.31 -32.34 -21.01
N ILE A 220 13.96 -31.33 -20.20
CA ILE A 220 12.93 -31.42 -19.16
C ILE A 220 11.57 -30.99 -19.69
N CYS A 221 11.51 -29.95 -20.54
CA CYS A 221 10.27 -29.50 -21.17
C CYS A 221 10.49 -28.94 -22.58
N SER A 222 9.50 -29.11 -23.45
CA SER A 222 9.48 -28.50 -24.78
C SER A 222 8.48 -27.34 -24.83
N LEU A 223 8.87 -26.24 -25.45
CA LEU A 223 8.01 -25.09 -25.73
C LEU A 223 7.58 -25.08 -27.20
N ASP A 224 6.28 -25.14 -27.46
CA ASP A 224 5.71 -24.82 -28.77
C ASP A 224 5.54 -23.30 -28.89
N LYS A 225 6.39 -22.68 -29.72
CA LYS A 225 6.40 -21.22 -29.93
C LYS A 225 5.16 -20.70 -30.63
N MET A 226 4.48 -21.54 -31.44
CA MET A 226 3.30 -21.13 -32.20
C MET A 226 2.06 -21.06 -31.33
N THR A 227 1.96 -21.92 -30.33
CA THR A 227 0.84 -21.93 -29.38
C THR A 227 1.21 -21.35 -28.01
N SER A 228 2.49 -21.08 -27.78
CA SER A 228 3.05 -20.71 -26.47
C SER A 228 2.69 -21.71 -25.36
N THR A 229 2.66 -23.00 -25.71
CA THR A 229 2.38 -24.08 -24.77
C THR A 229 3.66 -24.81 -24.39
N ILE A 230 3.75 -25.21 -23.12
CA ILE A 230 4.90 -25.96 -22.59
C ILE A 230 4.44 -27.38 -22.25
N ARG A 231 5.19 -28.37 -22.72
CA ARG A 231 4.96 -29.78 -22.45
C ARG A 231 6.13 -30.33 -21.64
N ALA A 232 5.83 -30.91 -20.49
CA ALA A 232 6.82 -31.63 -19.69
C ALA A 232 7.23 -32.94 -20.40
N LEU A 233 8.53 -33.21 -20.45
CA LEU A 233 9.12 -34.40 -21.07
C LEU A 233 9.73 -35.33 -20.02
N ALA A 234 10.32 -34.76 -18.96
CA ALA A 234 10.96 -35.51 -17.88
C ALA A 234 10.75 -34.82 -16.51
N ARG A 235 11.08 -35.52 -15.42
CA ARG A 235 11.08 -34.92 -14.08
C ARG A 235 12.36 -34.10 -13.90
N GLY A 236 12.23 -32.83 -13.52
CA GLY A 236 13.35 -31.94 -13.24
C GLY A 236 12.89 -30.53 -12.87
N ARG A 237 13.83 -29.59 -12.74
CA ARG A 237 13.57 -28.15 -12.55
C ARG A 237 14.11 -27.39 -13.76
N THR A 238 13.38 -26.39 -14.21
CA THR A 238 13.71 -25.55 -15.36
C THR A 238 13.03 -24.20 -15.19
N ASP A 239 13.64 -23.15 -15.72
CA ASP A 239 13.08 -21.80 -15.71
C ASP A 239 12.53 -21.44 -17.10
N ILE A 240 11.50 -20.58 -17.10
CA ILE A 240 10.85 -20.08 -18.31
C ILE A 240 11.04 -18.57 -18.34
N HIS A 241 11.65 -18.09 -19.41
CA HIS A 241 11.96 -16.67 -19.61
C HIS A 241 11.03 -16.06 -20.65
N LEU A 242 10.58 -14.83 -20.39
CA LEU A 242 9.85 -14.01 -21.35
C LEU A 242 10.79 -12.94 -21.92
N TYR A 243 11.03 -13.00 -23.23
CA TYR A 243 11.87 -12.05 -23.94
C TYR A 243 11.04 -11.13 -24.83
N SER A 244 11.51 -9.90 -25.02
CA SER A 244 10.97 -9.00 -26.04
C SER A 244 11.62 -9.28 -27.40
N GLN A 245 10.85 -9.18 -28.49
CA GLN A 245 11.36 -9.33 -29.86
C GLN A 245 12.15 -8.10 -30.36
N SER A 246 12.17 -6.99 -29.61
CA SER A 246 13.01 -5.84 -29.95
C SER A 246 14.44 -6.05 -29.44
N GLU A 247 15.33 -6.58 -30.29
CA GLU A 247 16.78 -6.44 -30.13
C GLU A 247 17.18 -4.98 -30.38
N LEU A 248 17.28 -4.18 -29.33
CA LEU A 248 18.11 -2.97 -29.35
C LEU A 248 19.44 -3.31 -28.69
N PHE A 249 20.44 -3.53 -29.55
CA PHE A 249 21.85 -3.63 -29.22
C PHE A 249 22.28 -2.46 -28.32
N ALA A 250 23.03 -2.75 -27.26
CA ALA A 250 23.92 -1.78 -26.63
C ALA A 250 25.34 -2.36 -26.65
N TYR A 251 26.16 -1.86 -27.58
CA TYR A 251 27.60 -1.99 -27.54
C TYR A 251 28.12 -1.12 -26.37
N PHE A 252 29.09 -1.64 -25.62
CA PHE A 252 29.95 -0.82 -24.76
C PHE A 252 31.39 -0.99 -25.25
N VAL A 253 32.05 0.14 -25.52
CA VAL A 253 33.52 0.24 -25.49
C VAL A 253 33.94 0.33 -24.03
#